data_AF-A0A7V5Y6U0-F1
#
_entry.id   AF-A0A7V5Y6U0-F1
#
_cell.length_a   1.000
_cell.length_b   1.000
_cell.length_c   1.000
_cell.angle_alpha   90.00
_cell.angle_beta   90.00
_cell.angle_gamma   90.00
#
_symmetry.space_group_name_H-M   'P 1'
#
loop_
_entity.id
_entity.type
_entity.pdbx_description
1 polymer ?
#
loop_
_entity_poly.entity_id
_entity_poly.type
_entity_poly.pdbx_seq_one_letter_code
_entity_poly.pdbx_strand_id
1 'polypeptide(L)'
;QQLPWTLENIALACYAKSGGTPWVVASESSRRELVIGISRAQTRDRDKQFVVGFVTLFTQDGDFLFLHSSAPILSWKQEEYVDGLRQLIVKAYKEYCQRQDMPQSLVLHLCKRPGRYREVVAVEQAIREIGVGIPFALVHLNDDSTYRLFDTAHSTYIPEAGLKVDLSQRESLLLIDGRVDDKRNRRGIPRVLDIVLDKRSSIDQGEFPHIVRQVYNFARVNWRGFNARAVPVTLNYSYLIARLIVEIGSSSWSQVISNGRLRDKAWFL
;
A
#
# COMPACT_ATOMS: atom_id res chain seq x y z
N GLN A 1 -25.59 18.84 14.42
CA GLN A 1 -25.91 17.89 13.34
C GLN A 1 -24.72 17.08 12.83
N GLN A 2 -23.45 17.54 12.96
CA GLN A 2 -22.27 16.76 12.52
C GLN A 2 -21.74 15.74 13.54
N LEU A 3 -22.12 15.86 14.82
CA LEU A 3 -21.60 15.04 15.91
C LEU A 3 -21.70 13.52 15.67
N PRO A 4 -22.82 12.96 15.16
CA PRO A 4 -22.92 11.51 14.92
C PRO A 4 -21.85 11.01 13.93
N TRP A 5 -21.68 11.68 12.80
CA TRP A 5 -20.67 11.34 11.79
C TRP A 5 -19.25 11.42 12.35
N THR A 6 -18.97 12.40 13.20
CA THR A 6 -17.66 12.51 13.85
C THR A 6 -17.43 11.35 14.82
N LEU A 7 -18.42 11.03 15.65
CA LEU A 7 -18.34 9.93 16.62
C LEU A 7 -18.21 8.56 15.94
N GLU A 8 -18.90 8.34 14.82
CA GLU A 8 -18.78 7.13 14.01
C GLU A 8 -17.35 6.93 13.48
N ASN A 9 -16.74 7.98 12.91
CA ASN A 9 -15.37 7.89 12.42
C ASN A 9 -14.35 7.71 13.56
N ILE A 10 -14.58 8.34 14.72
CA ILE A 10 -13.74 8.14 15.91
C ILE A 10 -13.86 6.69 16.41
N ALA A 11 -15.08 6.17 16.55
CA ALA A 11 -15.34 4.81 17.01
C ALA A 11 -14.69 3.78 16.07
N LEU A 12 -14.85 3.98 14.76
CA LEU A 12 -14.20 3.17 13.74
C LEU A 12 -12.68 3.13 13.91
N ALA A 13 -12.04 4.31 14.02
CA ALA A 13 -10.60 4.39 14.21
C ALA A 13 -10.17 3.75 15.54
N CYS A 14 -10.89 3.97 16.64
CA CYS A 14 -10.62 3.35 17.94
C CYS A 14 -10.69 1.82 17.87
N TYR A 15 -11.69 1.26 17.18
CA TYR A 15 -11.84 -0.18 16.98
C TYR A 15 -10.65 -0.76 16.21
N ALA A 16 -10.28 -0.14 15.08
CA ALA A 16 -9.15 -0.57 14.25
C ALA A 16 -7.80 -0.45 15.00
N LYS A 17 -7.59 0.64 15.75
CA LYS A 17 -6.40 0.84 16.59
C LYS A 17 -6.28 -0.16 17.72
N SER A 18 -7.40 -0.73 18.17
CA SER A 18 -7.41 -1.77 19.19
C SER A 18 -7.09 -3.16 18.63
N GLY A 19 -7.04 -3.31 17.30
CA GLY A 19 -6.76 -4.57 16.59
C GLY A 19 -8.00 -5.21 15.97
N GLY A 20 -9.15 -4.51 15.94
CA GLY A 20 -10.32 -4.99 15.22
C GLY A 20 -10.21 -4.77 13.71
N THR A 21 -10.90 -5.61 12.93
CA THR A 21 -11.03 -5.48 11.47
C THR A 21 -12.45 -4.98 11.16
N PRO A 22 -12.64 -3.68 10.85
CA PRO A 22 -13.98 -3.13 10.64
C PRO A 22 -14.73 -3.74 9.45
N TRP A 23 -14.05 -3.86 8.32
CA TRP A 23 -14.57 -4.50 7.11
C TRP A 23 -13.42 -4.87 6.17
N VAL A 24 -13.70 -5.81 5.28
CA VAL A 24 -12.87 -6.22 4.14
C VAL A 24 -13.70 -6.15 2.86
N VAL A 25 -13.08 -6.38 1.70
CA VAL A 25 -13.80 -6.49 0.42
C VAL A 25 -13.91 -7.95 0.00
N ALA A 26 -15.04 -8.34 -0.57
CA ALA A 26 -15.15 -9.69 -1.10
C ALA A 26 -14.06 -9.94 -2.17
N SER A 27 -13.22 -10.94 -1.95
CA SER A 27 -12.26 -11.41 -2.95
C SER A 27 -12.97 -12.33 -3.93
N GLU A 28 -12.93 -11.99 -5.22
CA GLU A 28 -13.42 -12.86 -6.30
C GLU A 28 -12.48 -14.06 -6.52
N SER A 29 -11.25 -14.01 -5.98
CA SER A 29 -10.26 -15.08 -6.06
C SER A 29 -10.24 -15.90 -4.76
N SER A 30 -10.31 -17.23 -4.91
CA SER A 30 -10.06 -18.20 -3.83
C SER A 30 -8.57 -18.40 -3.54
N ARG A 31 -7.69 -17.77 -4.35
CA ARG A 31 -6.25 -17.85 -4.17
C ARG A 31 -5.84 -17.10 -2.91
N ARG A 32 -5.09 -17.76 -2.04
CA ARG A 32 -4.47 -17.11 -0.87
C ARG A 32 -3.29 -16.27 -1.33
N GLU A 33 -3.53 -14.99 -1.52
CA GLU A 33 -2.52 -14.04 -1.95
C GLU A 33 -2.05 -13.22 -0.75
N LEU A 34 -0.73 -13.14 -0.57
CA LEU A 34 -0.15 -12.21 0.40
C LEU A 34 0.24 -10.93 -0.33
N VAL A 35 -0.37 -9.82 0.05
CA VAL A 35 -0.04 -8.50 -0.48
C VAL A 35 0.91 -7.79 0.49
N ILE A 36 2.07 -7.33 0.00
CA ILE A 36 3.07 -6.62 0.80
C ILE A 36 3.23 -5.21 0.22
N GLY A 37 2.78 -4.20 0.97
CA GLY A 37 3.04 -2.80 0.70
C GLY A 37 4.43 -2.40 1.17
N ILE A 38 5.32 -2.10 0.23
CA ILE A 38 6.71 -1.69 0.48
C ILE A 38 6.82 -0.19 0.37
N SER A 39 7.35 0.45 1.42
CA SER A 39 7.50 1.89 1.44
C SER A 39 8.66 2.32 2.33
N ARG A 40 8.85 3.64 2.40
CA ARG A 40 9.88 4.27 3.21
C ARG A 40 9.46 5.63 3.73
N ALA A 41 9.97 5.94 4.91
CA ALA A 41 9.96 7.28 5.48
C ALA A 41 11.34 7.91 5.31
N GLN A 42 11.39 9.19 4.92
CA GLN A 42 12.64 9.95 4.87
C GLN A 42 12.38 11.37 5.34
N THR A 43 13.32 11.97 6.07
CA THR A 43 13.26 13.41 6.32
C THR A 43 13.70 14.20 5.08
N ARG A 44 13.25 15.46 4.99
CA ARG A 44 13.73 16.44 4.01
C ARG A 44 14.78 17.38 4.60
N ASP A 45 14.96 17.34 5.92
CA ASP A 45 15.94 18.15 6.64
C ASP A 45 17.36 17.68 6.30
N ARG A 46 18.28 18.63 6.09
CA ARG A 46 19.69 18.36 5.79
C ARG A 46 20.45 17.90 7.05
N ASP A 47 20.03 18.32 8.23
CA ASP A 47 20.77 18.06 9.47
C ASP A 47 20.36 16.74 10.15
N LYS A 48 19.20 16.17 9.78
CA LYS A 48 18.64 14.95 10.38
C LYS A 48 18.36 13.84 9.37
N GLN A 49 19.18 13.73 8.33
CA GLN A 49 19.01 12.83 7.18
C GLN A 49 18.94 11.34 7.56
N PHE A 50 17.75 10.84 7.88
CA PHE A 50 17.48 9.41 8.04
C PHE A 50 16.46 8.89 7.04
N VAL A 51 16.54 7.59 6.79
CA VAL A 51 15.58 6.78 6.04
C VAL A 51 15.16 5.59 6.91
N VAL A 52 13.88 5.24 6.86
CA VAL A 52 13.31 4.04 7.47
C VAL A 52 12.58 3.26 6.38
N GLY A 53 13.00 2.03 6.14
CA GLY A 53 12.26 1.09 5.30
C GLY A 53 11.20 0.39 6.13
N PHE A 54 10.03 0.17 5.54
CA PHE A 54 9.00 -0.62 6.20
C PHE A 54 8.12 -1.36 5.19
N VAL A 55 7.50 -2.44 5.67
CA VAL A 55 6.57 -3.25 4.88
C VAL A 55 5.29 -3.47 5.68
N THR A 56 4.17 -3.38 4.98
CA THR A 56 2.82 -3.62 5.51
C THR A 56 2.25 -4.84 4.82
N LEU A 57 1.63 -5.75 5.58
CA LEU A 57 1.11 -7.01 5.06
C LEU A 57 -0.41 -6.96 5.07
N PHE A 58 -0.99 -7.43 3.97
CA PHE A 58 -2.43 -7.53 3.79
C PHE A 58 -2.79 -8.88 3.19
N THR A 59 -3.99 -9.34 3.51
CA THR A 59 -4.65 -10.43 2.81
C THR A 59 -5.20 -9.96 1.45
N GLN A 60 -5.61 -10.89 0.60
CA GLN A 60 -6.19 -10.61 -0.72
C GLN A 60 -7.49 -9.78 -0.68
N ASP A 61 -8.21 -9.78 0.43
CA ASP A 61 -9.43 -9.00 0.71
C ASP A 61 -9.16 -7.66 1.41
N GLY A 62 -7.89 -7.30 1.60
CA GLY A 62 -7.46 -5.99 2.09
C GLY A 62 -7.45 -5.84 3.62
N ASP A 63 -7.60 -6.93 4.38
CA ASP A 63 -7.36 -6.92 5.82
C ASP A 63 -5.89 -6.58 6.11
N PHE A 64 -5.66 -5.72 7.09
CA PHE A 64 -4.31 -5.37 7.53
C PHE A 64 -3.84 -6.40 8.56
N LEU A 65 -2.73 -7.07 8.26
CA LEU A 65 -2.19 -8.12 9.13
C LEU A 65 -1.17 -7.54 10.12
N PHE A 66 -0.05 -7.02 9.61
CA PHE A 66 0.97 -6.43 10.45
C PHE A 66 1.98 -5.55 9.68
N LEU A 67 2.66 -4.69 10.42
CA LEU A 67 3.74 -3.80 10.00
C LEU A 67 5.08 -4.33 10.51
N HIS A 68 6.05 -4.41 9.60
CA HIS A 68 7.47 -4.51 9.94
C HIS A 68 8.18 -3.22 9.54
N SER A 69 9.07 -2.73 10.40
CA SER A 69 9.86 -1.53 10.13
C SER A 69 11.32 -1.75 10.54
N SER A 70 12.24 -1.22 9.73
CA SER A 70 13.66 -1.17 10.07
C SER A 70 13.93 -0.07 11.11
N ALA A 71 15.06 -0.17 11.80
CA ALA A 71 15.59 0.98 12.52
C ALA A 71 15.89 2.15 11.55
N PRO A 72 15.89 3.40 12.03
CA PRO A 72 16.36 4.55 11.24
C PRO A 72 17.83 4.40 10.85
N ILE A 73 18.13 4.58 9.57
CA ILE A 73 19.47 4.52 8.99
C ILE A 73 19.78 5.88 8.35
N LEU A 74 21.05 6.28 8.32
CA LEU A 74 21.46 7.53 7.66
C LEU A 74 21.23 7.44 6.14
N SER A 75 20.74 8.53 5.54
CA SER A 75 20.23 8.52 4.15
C SER A 75 21.28 8.16 3.09
N TRP A 76 22.57 8.35 3.37
CA TRP A 76 23.68 8.02 2.49
C TRP A 76 24.18 6.58 2.60
N LYS A 77 23.75 5.83 3.63
CA LYS A 77 24.07 4.41 3.81
C LYS A 77 23.09 3.53 3.03
N GLN A 78 23.08 3.71 1.71
CA GLN A 78 22.09 3.09 0.84
C GLN A 78 22.17 1.56 0.84
N GLU A 79 23.37 0.99 0.93
CA GLU A 79 23.57 -0.46 0.96
C GLU A 79 22.96 -1.07 2.23
N GLU A 80 23.16 -0.43 3.40
CA GLU A 80 22.53 -0.84 4.66
C GLU A 80 21.00 -0.76 4.58
N TYR A 81 20.45 0.23 3.88
CA TYR A 81 19.00 0.32 3.63
C TYR A 81 18.49 -0.85 2.77
N VAL A 82 19.17 -1.17 1.67
CA VAL A 82 18.78 -2.27 0.78
C VAL A 82 18.82 -3.59 1.53
N ASP A 83 19.90 -3.86 2.26
CA ASP A 83 20.03 -5.08 3.06
C ASP A 83 19.00 -5.16 4.18
N GLY A 84 18.78 -4.06 4.90
CA GLY A 84 17.77 -3.96 5.94
C GLY A 84 16.35 -4.22 5.41
N LEU A 85 16.01 -3.66 4.25
CA LEU A 85 14.70 -3.88 3.62
C LEU A 85 14.55 -5.33 3.13
N ARG A 86 15.61 -5.94 2.56
CA ARG A 86 15.64 -7.36 2.19
C ARG A 86 15.31 -8.23 3.40
N GLN A 87 16.06 -8.07 4.50
CA GLN A 87 15.83 -8.82 5.74
C GLN A 87 14.42 -8.62 6.28
N LEU A 88 13.88 -7.41 6.16
CA LEU A 88 12.54 -7.06 6.60
C LEU A 88 11.45 -7.82 5.84
N ILE A 89 11.57 -7.88 4.50
CA ILE A 89 10.63 -8.61 3.63
C ILE A 89 10.67 -10.12 3.98
N VAL A 90 11.88 -10.69 4.10
CA VAL A 90 12.05 -12.11 4.44
C VAL A 90 11.45 -12.42 5.81
N LYS A 91 11.70 -11.58 6.81
CA LYS A 91 11.14 -11.73 8.15
C LYS A 91 9.62 -11.66 8.15
N ALA A 92 9.06 -10.69 7.43
CA ALA A 92 7.61 -10.52 7.31
C ALA A 92 6.94 -11.73 6.65
N TYR A 93 7.54 -12.25 5.57
CA TYR A 93 7.07 -13.46 4.90
C TYR A 93 7.11 -14.68 5.83
N LYS A 94 8.22 -14.90 6.54
CA LYS A 94 8.35 -16.01 7.50
C LYS A 94 7.34 -15.90 8.64
N GLU A 95 7.11 -14.70 9.17
CA GLU A 95 6.11 -14.46 10.22
C GLU A 95 4.69 -14.74 9.71
N TYR A 96 4.37 -14.39 8.46
CA TYR A 96 3.09 -14.75 7.84
C TYR A 96 2.90 -16.28 7.79
N CYS A 97 3.90 -17.01 7.28
CA CYS A 97 3.85 -18.47 7.14
C CYS A 97 3.84 -19.23 8.49
N GLN A 98 4.22 -18.57 9.58
CA GLN A 98 4.11 -19.14 10.93
C GLN A 98 2.70 -18.98 11.51
N ARG A 99 2.00 -17.90 11.14
CA ARG A 99 0.66 -17.58 11.65
C ARG A 99 -0.46 -18.16 10.77
N GLN A 100 -0.16 -18.33 9.49
CA GLN A 100 -1.09 -18.71 8.43
C GLN A 100 -0.43 -19.77 7.54
N ASP A 101 -1.22 -20.39 6.69
CA ASP A 101 -0.69 -21.29 5.67
C ASP A 101 0.17 -20.54 4.64
N MET A 102 1.02 -21.30 3.94
CA MET A 102 1.84 -20.78 2.85
C MET A 102 0.99 -20.08 1.79
N PRO A 103 1.36 -18.86 1.36
CA PRO A 103 0.62 -18.15 0.32
C PRO A 103 0.83 -18.80 -1.05
N GLN A 104 -0.17 -18.71 -1.91
CA GLN A 104 -0.14 -19.21 -3.28
C GLN A 104 0.39 -18.17 -4.28
N SER A 105 0.39 -16.89 -3.92
CA SER A 105 1.03 -15.78 -4.66
C SER A 105 1.50 -14.70 -3.71
N LEU A 106 2.47 -13.92 -4.18
CA LEU A 106 2.88 -12.67 -3.56
C LEU A 106 2.55 -11.48 -4.47
N VAL A 107 1.98 -10.41 -3.92
CA VAL A 107 1.79 -9.15 -4.64
C VAL A 107 2.53 -8.05 -3.89
N LEU A 108 3.55 -7.47 -4.51
CA LEU A 108 4.48 -6.54 -3.89
C LEU A 108 4.16 -5.14 -4.42
N HIS A 109 3.52 -4.30 -3.62
CA HIS A 109 3.18 -2.92 -3.98
C HIS A 109 4.30 -1.97 -3.58
N LEU A 110 5.03 -1.45 -4.57
CA LEU A 110 5.97 -0.34 -4.40
C LEU A 110 5.18 0.96 -4.28
N CYS A 111 5.01 1.42 -3.05
CA CYS A 111 4.15 2.56 -2.69
C CYS A 111 4.85 3.92 -2.76
N LYS A 112 6.11 3.92 -3.21
CA LYS A 112 6.93 5.09 -3.50
C LYS A 112 7.72 4.82 -4.77
N ARG A 113 7.99 5.88 -5.54
CA ARG A 113 8.86 5.76 -6.71
C ARG A 113 10.24 5.24 -6.26
N PRO A 114 10.74 4.14 -6.87
CA PRO A 114 11.96 3.43 -6.44
C PRO A 114 13.27 4.16 -6.75
N GLY A 115 13.21 5.45 -7.14
CA GLY A 115 14.31 6.18 -7.79
C GLY A 115 15.66 6.08 -7.08
N ARG A 116 15.75 6.57 -5.83
CA ARG A 116 17.05 6.70 -5.16
C ARG A 116 17.49 5.45 -4.41
N TYR A 117 16.58 4.67 -3.82
CA TYR A 117 16.93 3.72 -2.75
C TYR A 117 16.91 2.24 -3.18
N ARG A 118 16.71 1.96 -4.48
CA ARG A 118 16.84 0.62 -5.06
C ARG A 118 15.98 -0.44 -4.36
N GLU A 119 14.77 -0.08 -3.96
CA GLU A 119 13.81 -0.99 -3.31
C GLU A 119 13.55 -2.26 -4.15
N VAL A 120 13.56 -2.13 -5.48
CA VAL A 120 13.45 -3.27 -6.41
C VAL A 120 14.57 -4.30 -6.18
N VAL A 121 15.80 -3.86 -5.90
CA VAL A 121 16.93 -4.76 -5.66
C VAL A 121 16.75 -5.53 -4.34
N ALA A 122 16.29 -4.84 -3.29
CA ALA A 122 15.99 -5.48 -2.00
C ALA A 122 14.90 -6.55 -2.16
N VAL A 123 13.87 -6.25 -2.96
CA VAL A 123 12.81 -7.20 -3.31
C VAL A 123 13.36 -8.42 -4.05
N GLU A 124 14.14 -8.22 -5.11
CA GLU A 124 14.72 -9.33 -5.88
C GLU A 124 15.57 -10.26 -5.00
N GLN A 125 16.39 -9.67 -4.12
CA GLN A 125 17.21 -10.43 -3.17
C GLN A 125 16.35 -11.19 -2.15
N ALA A 126 15.31 -10.55 -1.61
CA ALA A 126 14.42 -11.18 -0.64
C ALA A 126 13.65 -12.35 -1.25
N ILE A 127 13.14 -12.21 -2.47
CA ILE A 127 12.43 -13.28 -3.18
C ILE A 127 13.37 -14.47 -3.46
N ARG A 128 14.61 -14.21 -3.89
CA ARG A 128 15.61 -15.28 -4.07
C ARG A 128 15.92 -16.03 -2.77
N GLU A 129 16.03 -15.31 -1.65
CA GLU A 129 16.29 -15.91 -0.34
C GLU A 129 15.10 -16.68 0.23
N ILE A 130 13.89 -16.17 0.01
CA ILE A 130 12.65 -16.89 0.35
C ILE A 130 12.64 -18.25 -0.37
N GLY A 131 13.17 -18.33 -1.60
CA GLY A 131 13.58 -19.58 -2.23
C GLY A 131 12.43 -20.52 -2.62
N VAL A 132 11.18 -20.09 -2.45
CA VAL A 132 9.99 -20.83 -2.90
C VAL A 132 9.59 -20.36 -4.29
N GLY A 133 9.23 -21.30 -5.16
CA GLY A 133 8.69 -21.05 -6.50
C GLY A 133 7.29 -20.43 -6.52
N ILE A 134 6.96 -19.58 -5.54
CA ILE A 134 5.68 -18.89 -5.44
C ILE A 134 5.64 -17.78 -6.51
N PRO A 135 4.60 -17.74 -7.36
CA PRO A 135 4.42 -16.66 -8.32
C PRO A 135 4.31 -15.30 -7.61
N PHE A 136 4.99 -14.28 -8.12
CA PHE A 136 4.96 -12.95 -7.55
C PHE A 136 4.73 -11.87 -8.60
N ALA A 137 3.98 -10.85 -8.22
CA ALA A 137 3.78 -9.61 -8.95
C ALA A 137 4.52 -8.48 -8.24
N LEU A 138 5.37 -7.75 -8.96
CA LEU A 138 5.98 -6.52 -8.48
C LEU A 138 5.28 -5.34 -9.16
N VAL A 139 4.55 -4.55 -8.38
CA VAL A 139 3.64 -3.52 -8.89
C VAL A 139 4.06 -2.15 -8.40
N HIS A 140 4.29 -1.23 -9.32
CA HIS A 140 4.52 0.17 -8.99
C HIS A 140 3.18 0.90 -8.97
N LEU A 141 2.89 1.58 -7.86
CA LEU A 141 1.68 2.38 -7.71
C LEU A 141 2.05 3.86 -7.65
N ASN A 142 1.58 4.63 -8.63
CA ASN A 142 1.94 6.04 -8.80
C ASN A 142 0.68 6.93 -8.77
N ASP A 143 0.43 7.58 -7.62
CA ASP A 143 -0.70 8.48 -7.39
C ASP A 143 -0.45 9.95 -7.80
N ASP A 144 0.77 10.22 -8.28
CA ASP A 144 1.24 11.51 -8.81
C ASP A 144 1.37 11.49 -10.33
N SER A 145 0.45 10.78 -11.00
CA SER A 145 0.37 10.72 -12.46
C SER A 145 -0.04 12.06 -13.07
N THR A 146 0.53 12.38 -14.24
CA THR A 146 0.15 13.55 -15.05
C THR A 146 -1.10 13.29 -15.90
N TYR A 147 -1.51 12.03 -16.06
CA TYR A 147 -2.70 11.66 -16.83
C TYR A 147 -3.98 12.19 -16.18
N ARG A 148 -4.95 12.57 -17.04
CA ARG A 148 -6.32 12.95 -16.66
C ARG A 148 -7.27 12.26 -17.61
N LEU A 149 -8.41 11.80 -17.08
CA LEU A 149 -9.45 11.12 -17.84
C LEU A 149 -10.71 11.97 -17.83
N PHE A 150 -11.31 12.16 -19.00
CA PHE A 150 -12.51 12.96 -19.18
C PHE A 150 -13.58 12.16 -19.92
N ASP A 151 -14.82 12.31 -19.48
CA ASP A 151 -16.00 11.73 -20.12
C ASP A 151 -16.77 12.86 -20.81
N THR A 152 -16.55 13.03 -22.12
CA THR A 152 -17.17 14.12 -22.89
C THR A 152 -18.68 13.95 -23.10
N ALA A 153 -19.23 12.77 -22.77
CA ALA A 153 -20.66 12.50 -22.86
C ALA A 153 -21.42 12.92 -21.58
N HIS A 154 -20.72 13.24 -20.49
CA HIS A 154 -21.33 13.60 -19.22
C HIS A 154 -21.07 15.07 -18.85
N SER A 155 -22.09 15.73 -18.28
CA SER A 155 -22.06 17.18 -17.96
C SER A 155 -20.93 17.60 -16.99
N THR A 156 -20.48 16.68 -16.14
CA THR A 156 -19.37 16.93 -15.19
C THR A 156 -17.99 16.72 -15.81
N TYR A 157 -17.90 16.13 -17.01
CA TYR A 157 -16.68 15.67 -17.66
C TYR A 157 -15.87 14.63 -16.86
N ILE A 158 -16.40 14.10 -15.76
CA ILE A 158 -15.73 13.11 -14.92
C ILE A 158 -16.28 11.72 -15.24
N PRO A 159 -15.45 10.71 -15.56
CA PRO A 159 -15.93 9.34 -15.75
C PRO A 159 -16.35 8.64 -14.45
N GLU A 160 -16.96 7.47 -14.57
CA GLU A 160 -17.33 6.63 -13.42
C GLU A 160 -16.12 6.08 -12.66
N ALA A 161 -16.27 5.93 -11.34
CA ALA A 161 -15.26 5.36 -10.49
C ALA A 161 -15.05 3.87 -10.80
N GLY A 162 -13.82 3.49 -11.13
CA GLY A 162 -13.45 2.15 -11.57
C GLY A 162 -13.11 2.08 -13.06
N LEU A 163 -13.21 3.18 -13.80
CA LEU A 163 -12.72 3.24 -15.17
C LEU A 163 -11.23 2.88 -15.22
N LYS A 164 -10.93 1.78 -15.93
CA LYS A 164 -9.59 1.29 -16.23
C LYS A 164 -9.27 1.60 -17.69
N VAL A 165 -8.10 2.16 -17.96
CA VAL A 165 -7.59 2.39 -19.32
C VAL A 165 -6.24 1.69 -19.44
N ASP A 166 -6.12 0.76 -20.37
CA ASP A 166 -4.87 0.04 -20.61
C ASP A 166 -3.97 0.84 -21.55
N LEU A 167 -2.75 1.14 -21.08
CA LEU A 167 -1.70 1.76 -21.90
C LEU A 167 -0.83 0.70 -22.56
N SER A 168 -0.63 -0.45 -21.89
CA SER A 168 0.04 -1.63 -22.41
C SER A 168 -0.42 -2.90 -21.68
N GLN A 169 0.15 -4.06 -22.01
CA GLN A 169 -0.09 -5.32 -21.28
C GLN A 169 0.40 -5.29 -19.81
N ARG A 170 1.20 -4.28 -19.43
CA ARG A 170 1.80 -4.15 -18.09
C ARG A 170 1.55 -2.79 -17.45
N GLU A 171 0.74 -1.93 -18.05
CA GLU A 171 0.52 -0.57 -17.56
C GLU A 171 -0.94 -0.18 -17.78
N SER A 172 -1.61 0.20 -16.69
CA SER A 172 -3.00 0.64 -16.71
C SER A 172 -3.18 1.88 -15.84
N LEU A 173 -4.03 2.77 -16.32
CA LEU A 173 -4.56 3.89 -15.57
C LEU A 173 -5.87 3.48 -14.91
N LEU A 174 -6.05 3.86 -13.64
CA LEU A 174 -7.25 3.56 -12.87
C LEU A 174 -7.84 4.82 -12.23
N LEU A 175 -9.09 5.12 -12.55
CA LEU A 175 -9.85 6.22 -11.95
C LEU A 175 -10.59 5.75 -10.70
N ILE A 176 -10.05 6.03 -9.51
CA ILE A 176 -10.63 5.53 -8.25
C ILE A 176 -11.76 6.42 -7.71
N ASP A 177 -11.61 7.75 -7.83
CA ASP A 177 -12.51 8.76 -7.27
C ASP A 177 -13.36 9.45 -8.35
N GLY A 178 -13.93 8.67 -9.26
CA GLY A 178 -14.83 9.14 -10.32
C GLY A 178 -16.25 9.47 -9.82
N ARG A 179 -17.22 9.44 -10.74
CA ARG A 179 -18.66 9.47 -10.43
C ARG A 179 -19.08 8.16 -9.74
N VAL A 180 -20.09 8.25 -8.87
CA VAL A 180 -20.78 7.12 -8.26
C VAL A 180 -22.27 7.34 -8.46
N ASP A 181 -22.98 6.36 -9.01
CA ASP A 181 -24.40 6.45 -9.38
C ASP A 181 -24.72 7.71 -10.17
N ASP A 182 -23.91 7.96 -11.21
CA ASP A 182 -23.96 9.13 -12.09
C ASP A 182 -23.72 10.50 -11.42
N LYS A 183 -23.36 10.53 -10.13
CA LYS A 183 -23.17 11.75 -9.35
C LYS A 183 -21.72 11.99 -8.98
N ARG A 184 -21.35 13.27 -8.88
CA ARG A 184 -20.05 13.72 -8.38
C ARG A 184 -20.23 14.67 -7.20
N ASN A 185 -19.93 14.20 -5.99
CA ASN A 185 -20.09 14.98 -4.75
C ASN A 185 -18.82 15.76 -4.33
N ARG A 186 -17.67 15.51 -4.96
CA ARG A 186 -16.41 16.20 -4.64
C ARG A 186 -16.01 17.15 -5.76
N ARG A 187 -15.48 18.30 -5.39
CA ARG A 187 -14.98 19.31 -6.32
C ARG A 187 -13.57 18.95 -6.80
N GLY A 188 -13.25 19.39 -8.02
CA GLY A 188 -11.93 19.20 -8.64
C GLY A 188 -11.82 17.92 -9.48
N ILE A 189 -10.76 17.88 -10.29
CA ILE A 189 -10.48 16.78 -11.20
C ILE A 189 -9.91 15.60 -10.39
N PRO A 190 -10.48 14.40 -10.47
CA PRO A 190 -9.94 13.24 -9.77
C PRO A 190 -8.53 12.92 -10.25
N ARG A 191 -7.71 12.42 -9.35
CA ARG A 191 -6.42 11.84 -9.73
C ARG A 191 -6.63 10.47 -10.34
N VAL A 192 -5.77 10.16 -11.29
CA VAL A 192 -5.68 8.87 -11.94
C VAL A 192 -4.50 8.14 -11.32
N LEU A 193 -4.71 6.90 -10.87
CA LEU A 193 -3.65 6.05 -10.39
C LEU A 193 -3.00 5.38 -11.59
N ASP A 194 -1.68 5.51 -11.71
CA ASP A 194 -0.87 4.82 -12.70
C ASP A 194 -0.29 3.55 -12.05
N ILE A 195 -0.57 2.40 -12.67
CA ILE A 195 -0.26 1.06 -12.15
C ILE A 195 0.62 0.36 -13.18
N VAL A 196 1.83 -0.01 -12.78
CA VAL A 196 2.81 -0.67 -13.67
C VAL A 196 3.24 -2.01 -13.08
N LEU A 197 3.06 -3.09 -13.85
CA LEU A 197 3.60 -4.41 -13.54
C LEU A 197 5.07 -4.48 -14.00
N ASP A 198 6.00 -4.60 -13.06
CA ASP A 198 7.42 -4.70 -13.36
C ASP A 198 7.72 -5.96 -14.17
N LYS A 199 8.62 -5.83 -15.15
CA LYS A 199 9.07 -6.94 -16.02
C LYS A 199 9.70 -8.11 -15.26
N ARG A 200 10.17 -7.87 -14.02
CA ARG A 200 10.75 -8.89 -13.14
C ARG A 200 9.71 -9.78 -12.46
N SER A 201 8.44 -9.42 -12.53
CA SER A 201 7.34 -10.24 -12.00
C SER A 201 7.36 -11.63 -12.64
N SER A 202 7.10 -12.68 -11.85
CA SER A 202 7.03 -14.05 -12.35
C SER A 202 5.64 -14.49 -12.79
N ILE A 203 4.60 -13.72 -12.43
CA ILE A 203 3.24 -13.95 -12.94
C ILE A 203 3.14 -13.68 -14.45
N ASP A 204 2.18 -14.34 -15.09
CA ASP A 204 1.83 -14.07 -16.49
C ASP A 204 1.23 -12.67 -16.65
N GLN A 205 1.43 -12.04 -17.82
CA GLN A 205 0.89 -10.71 -18.09
C GLN A 205 -0.64 -10.70 -18.19
N GLY A 206 -1.25 -11.83 -18.55
CA GLY A 206 -2.70 -12.03 -18.54
C GLY A 206 -3.32 -11.95 -17.14
N GLU A 207 -2.53 -12.09 -16.07
CA GLU A 207 -2.99 -11.91 -14.69
C GLU A 207 -3.01 -10.42 -14.27
N PHE A 208 -2.42 -9.52 -15.06
CA PHE A 208 -2.34 -8.10 -14.71
C PHE A 208 -3.71 -7.42 -14.45
N PRO A 209 -4.79 -7.70 -15.22
CA PRO A 209 -6.11 -7.17 -14.93
C PRO A 209 -6.64 -7.54 -13.53
N HIS A 210 -6.34 -8.74 -13.03
CA HIS A 210 -6.69 -9.17 -11.67
C HIS A 210 -5.97 -8.32 -10.62
N ILE A 211 -4.68 -8.03 -10.84
CA ILE A 211 -3.90 -7.15 -9.97
C ILE A 211 -4.49 -5.73 -9.95
N VAL A 212 -4.88 -5.18 -11.11
CA VAL A 212 -5.52 -3.85 -11.18
C VAL A 212 -6.86 -3.83 -10.43
N ARG A 213 -7.65 -4.90 -10.55
CA ARG A 213 -8.90 -5.08 -9.80
C ARG A 213 -8.65 -5.15 -8.29
N GLN A 214 -7.62 -5.87 -7.85
CA GLN A 214 -7.21 -5.91 -6.44
C GLN A 214 -6.85 -4.51 -5.94
N VAL A 215 -6.08 -3.73 -6.71
CA VAL A 215 -5.74 -2.34 -6.37
C VAL A 215 -6.99 -1.46 -6.23
N TYR A 216 -7.98 -1.61 -7.12
CA TYR A 216 -9.27 -0.92 -7.01
C TYR A 216 -10.02 -1.31 -5.74
N ASN A 217 -10.11 -2.60 -5.44
CA ASN A 217 -10.79 -3.14 -4.27
C ASN A 217 -10.13 -2.64 -2.97
N PHE A 218 -8.79 -2.61 -2.93
CA PHE A 218 -8.01 -2.06 -1.81
C PHE A 218 -8.30 -0.58 -1.57
N ALA A 219 -8.77 0.17 -2.56
CA ALA A 219 -9.16 1.56 -2.36
C ALA A 219 -10.48 1.74 -1.61
N ARG A 220 -11.23 0.65 -1.39
CA ARG A 220 -12.49 0.61 -0.64
C ARG A 220 -12.33 0.14 0.81
N VAL A 221 -11.12 -0.24 1.24
CA VAL A 221 -10.84 -0.75 2.59
C VAL A 221 -10.24 0.33 3.52
N ASN A 222 -10.61 1.60 3.34
CA ASN A 222 -9.99 2.69 4.11
C ASN A 222 -10.66 2.90 5.47
N TRP A 223 -10.09 2.30 6.52
CA TRP A 223 -10.62 2.39 7.89
C TRP A 223 -10.43 3.76 8.58
N ARG A 224 -9.92 4.79 7.88
CA ARG A 224 -9.89 6.16 8.44
C ARG A 224 -11.26 6.78 8.62
N GLY A 225 -12.27 6.27 7.92
CA GLY A 225 -13.61 6.83 7.98
C GLY A 225 -14.53 6.23 6.94
N PHE A 226 -15.84 6.25 7.22
CA PHE A 226 -16.87 5.72 6.31
C PHE A 226 -16.91 6.47 4.96
N ASN A 227 -16.54 7.76 4.96
CA ASN A 227 -16.47 8.61 3.77
C ASN A 227 -15.02 8.97 3.38
N ALA A 228 -14.05 8.16 3.80
CA ALA A 228 -12.65 8.43 3.55
C ALA A 228 -12.33 8.52 2.05
N ARG A 229 -11.21 9.16 1.72
CA ARG A 229 -10.74 9.22 0.33
C ARG A 229 -10.44 7.80 -0.15
N ALA A 230 -10.97 7.45 -1.32
CA ALA A 230 -10.68 6.19 -1.97
C ALA A 230 -9.24 6.23 -2.52
N VAL A 231 -8.35 5.50 -1.84
CA VAL A 231 -6.93 5.32 -2.16
C VAL A 231 -6.57 3.91 -1.69
N PRO A 232 -5.84 3.10 -2.48
CA PRO A 232 -5.48 1.74 -2.07
C PRO A 232 -4.83 1.73 -0.68
N VAL A 233 -5.29 0.86 0.22
CA VAL A 233 -4.78 0.81 1.60
C VAL A 233 -3.27 0.64 1.69
N THR A 234 -2.66 -0.10 0.77
CA THR A 234 -1.19 -0.24 0.70
C THR A 234 -0.50 1.11 0.50
N LEU A 235 -1.06 2.00 -0.33
CA LEU A 235 -0.57 3.37 -0.52
C LEU A 235 -0.90 4.27 0.66
N ASN A 236 -2.18 4.29 1.07
CA ASN A 236 -2.67 5.20 2.08
C ASN A 236 -2.03 4.93 3.44
N TYR A 237 -2.02 3.67 3.90
CA TYR A 237 -1.45 3.32 5.20
C TYR A 237 0.06 3.53 5.21
N SER A 238 0.75 3.21 4.11
CA SER A 238 2.16 3.55 3.95
C SER A 238 2.42 5.05 4.08
N TYR A 239 1.57 5.90 3.48
CA TYR A 239 1.71 7.35 3.62
C TYR A 239 1.54 7.81 5.08
N LEU A 240 0.54 7.30 5.80
CA LEU A 240 0.28 7.64 7.20
C LEU A 240 1.42 7.22 8.12
N ILE A 241 1.88 5.97 7.97
CA ILE A 241 3.01 5.42 8.71
C ILE A 241 4.27 6.25 8.44
N ALA A 242 4.59 6.51 7.16
CA ALA A 242 5.79 7.28 6.81
C ALA A 242 5.76 8.68 7.41
N ARG A 243 4.59 9.33 7.43
CA ARG A 243 4.42 10.65 8.04
C ARG A 243 4.66 10.60 9.55
N LEU A 244 4.06 9.64 10.25
CA LEU A 244 4.23 9.48 11.70
C LEU A 244 5.68 9.15 12.08
N ILE A 245 6.36 8.32 11.30
CA ILE A 245 7.80 8.03 11.50
C ILE A 245 8.64 9.32 11.43
N VAL A 246 8.36 10.19 10.45
CA VAL A 246 9.08 11.47 10.30
C VAL A 246 8.75 12.41 11.47
N GLU A 247 7.49 12.48 11.89
CA GLU A 247 7.05 13.34 13.00
C GLU A 247 7.60 12.88 14.36
N ILE A 248 7.64 11.57 14.63
CA ILE A 248 8.20 10.98 15.86
C ILE A 248 9.72 11.16 15.93
N GLY A 249 10.40 11.09 14.76
CA GLY A 249 11.84 11.21 14.66
C GLY A 249 12.60 9.92 14.98
N SER A 250 13.89 9.91 14.67
CA SER A 250 14.71 8.69 14.67
C SER A 250 14.94 8.07 16.06
N SER A 251 15.20 8.87 17.09
CA SER A 251 15.50 8.37 18.44
C SER A 251 14.31 7.64 19.06
N SER A 252 13.11 8.21 18.94
CA SER A 252 11.88 7.67 19.53
C SER A 252 11.32 6.50 18.70
N TRP A 253 11.51 6.49 17.38
CA TRP A 253 10.99 5.42 16.53
C TRP A 253 11.59 4.04 16.86
N SER A 254 12.89 4.00 17.19
CA SER A 254 13.57 2.75 17.58
C SER A 254 12.92 2.09 18.80
N GLN A 255 12.42 2.89 19.75
CA GLN A 255 11.72 2.40 20.95
C GLN A 255 10.33 1.85 20.62
N VAL A 256 9.64 2.45 19.65
CA VAL A 256 8.32 1.96 19.20
C VAL A 256 8.46 0.59 18.54
N ILE A 257 9.47 0.41 17.68
CA ILE A 257 9.73 -0.86 17.01
C ILE A 257 10.10 -1.96 18.03
N SER A 258 11.01 -1.67 18.97
CA SER A 258 11.54 -2.68 19.89
C SER A 258 10.46 -3.25 20.82
N ASN A 259 9.42 -2.47 21.15
CA ASN A 259 8.30 -2.92 21.97
C ASN A 259 7.39 -3.94 21.25
N GLY A 260 7.29 -3.90 19.91
CA GLY A 260 6.62 -4.90 19.09
C GLY A 260 5.09 -5.06 19.25
N ARG A 261 4.46 -4.47 20.28
CA ARG A 261 3.04 -4.63 20.67
C ARG A 261 2.01 -3.97 19.76
N LEU A 262 2.46 -3.11 18.85
CA LEU A 262 1.58 -2.35 17.95
C LEU A 262 1.66 -2.84 16.50
N ARG A 263 2.45 -3.89 16.22
CA ARG A 263 2.75 -4.31 14.84
C ARG A 263 1.52 -4.82 14.11
N ASP A 264 0.59 -5.45 14.82
CA ASP A 264 -0.67 -6.02 14.33
C ASP A 264 -1.87 -5.08 14.49
N LYS A 265 -1.62 -3.79 14.78
CA LYS A 265 -2.68 -2.80 15.01
C LYS A 265 -2.57 -1.65 14.03
N ALA A 266 -3.71 -1.13 13.59
CA ALA A 266 -3.77 0.03 12.69
C ALA A 266 -3.63 1.36 13.47
N TRP A 267 -2.62 1.49 14.34
CA TRP A 267 -2.38 2.66 15.22
C TRP A 267 -2.21 3.98 14.46
N PHE A 268 -1.82 3.89 13.18
CA PHE A 268 -1.50 5.01 12.28
C PHE A 268 -2.72 5.72 11.69
N LEU A 269 -3.94 5.22 11.91
CA LEU A 269 -5.19 5.79 11.37
C LEU A 269 -5.54 7.17 11.94
#